data_AF-A0A9D1RFG6-F1
#
_entry.id   AF-A0A9D1RFG6-F1
#
_cell.length_a   1.000
_cell.length_b   1.000
_cell.length_c   1.000
_cell.angle_alpha   90.00
_cell.angle_beta   90.00
_cell.angle_gamma   90.00
#
_symmetry.space_group_name_H-M   'P 1'
#
loop_
_entity.id
_entity.type
_entity.pdbx_description
1 polymer ?
#
loop_
_entity_poly.entity_id
_entity_poly.type
_entity_poly.pdbx_seq_one_letter_code
_entity_poly.pdbx_strand_id
1 'polypeptide(L)'
;MWCLIKNGYIESRKSLVLGQEICFGTVAWDYSHLPLNINGRVCLLYSLFWGVLGVVWVKAVIPLMRKIFDRVHLPFEKVIVWAFIAFFVFDCALSASAALRMNERAQGIAASNKVEQFLDTYYPDDKMNQIYANSRPAE
;
A
#
# COMPACT_ATOMS: atom_id res chain seq x y z
N MET A 1 -5.36 -20.98 17.97
CA MET A 1 -6.15 -19.76 17.65
C MET A 1 -5.94 -18.63 18.67
N TRP A 2 -5.89 -18.91 19.98
CA TRP A 2 -5.58 -17.89 21.01
C TRP A 2 -4.10 -17.40 21.03
N CYS A 3 -3.12 -18.26 20.65
CA CYS A 3 -1.71 -17.84 20.54
C CYS A 3 -1.37 -16.97 19.30
N LEU A 4 -2.15 -17.04 18.22
CA LEU A 4 -1.92 -16.25 17.00
C LEU A 4 -2.29 -14.77 17.17
N ILE A 5 -3.17 -14.45 18.12
CA ILE A 5 -3.66 -13.08 18.34
C ILE A 5 -2.69 -12.26 19.18
N LYS A 6 -1.92 -12.90 20.08
CA LYS A 6 -0.99 -12.18 20.97
C LYS A 6 0.36 -11.82 20.34
N ASN A 7 0.88 -12.64 19.42
CA ASN A 7 2.18 -12.39 18.74
C ASN A 7 2.05 -12.07 17.25
N GLY A 8 1.01 -12.55 16.55
CA GLY A 8 0.90 -12.40 15.09
C GLY A 8 0.60 -10.97 14.61
N TYR A 9 -0.09 -10.15 15.38
CA TYR A 9 -0.48 -8.80 14.93
C TYR A 9 0.71 -7.85 14.79
N ILE A 10 1.77 -8.05 15.58
CA ILE A 10 3.01 -7.28 15.52
C ILE A 10 3.95 -7.87 14.46
N GLU A 11 3.98 -9.20 14.35
CA GLU A 11 4.89 -9.93 13.45
C GLU A 11 4.44 -9.86 11.97
N SER A 12 3.13 -9.87 11.69
CA SER A 12 2.59 -9.63 10.35
C SER A 12 2.87 -8.20 9.85
N ARG A 13 2.84 -7.20 10.75
CA ARG A 13 3.22 -5.82 10.40
C ARG A 13 4.72 -5.70 10.14
N LYS A 14 5.55 -6.36 10.95
CA LYS A 14 6.99 -6.43 10.68
C LYS A 14 7.27 -7.16 9.37
N SER A 15 6.61 -8.26 9.07
CA SER A 15 6.86 -9.04 7.84
C SER A 15 6.46 -8.31 6.56
N LEU A 16 5.34 -7.55 6.58
CA LEU A 16 4.94 -6.71 5.43
C LEU A 16 5.87 -5.51 5.22
N VAL A 17 6.30 -4.86 6.31
CA VAL A 17 7.24 -3.73 6.26
C VAL A 17 8.64 -4.19 5.89
N LEU A 18 9.10 -5.34 6.41
CA LEU A 18 10.34 -6.00 6.03
C LEU A 18 10.30 -6.46 4.56
N GLY A 19 9.15 -6.92 4.06
CA GLY A 19 9.01 -7.26 2.64
C GLY A 19 9.26 -6.05 1.74
N GLN A 20 8.73 -4.88 2.10
CA GLN A 20 9.02 -3.64 1.36
C GLN A 20 10.47 -3.17 1.55
N GLU A 21 10.99 -3.20 2.78
CA GLU A 21 12.37 -2.82 3.08
C GLU A 21 13.38 -3.73 2.34
N ILE A 22 13.11 -5.03 2.21
CA ILE A 22 13.97 -6.01 1.50
C ILE A 22 13.80 -5.94 -0.01
N CYS A 23 12.57 -5.88 -0.52
CA CYS A 23 12.32 -5.91 -1.98
C CYS A 23 12.53 -4.55 -2.66
N PHE A 24 12.28 -3.45 -1.96
CA PHE A 24 12.29 -2.10 -2.53
C PHE A 24 13.24 -1.14 -1.80
N GLY A 25 13.92 -1.57 -0.72
CA GLY A 25 14.92 -0.74 -0.05
C GLY A 25 14.39 0.59 0.49
N THR A 26 13.08 0.68 0.77
CA THR A 26 12.43 1.93 1.20
C THR A 26 11.47 1.70 2.35
N VAL A 27 11.48 2.62 3.31
CA VAL A 27 10.52 2.70 4.41
C VAL A 27 9.44 3.71 4.01
N ALA A 28 8.23 3.23 3.73
CA ALA A 28 7.10 4.11 3.47
C ALA A 28 6.50 4.65 4.79
N TRP A 29 5.95 5.86 4.73
CA TRP A 29 5.19 6.51 5.81
C TRP A 29 6.03 6.87 7.04
N ASP A 30 7.10 7.64 6.85
CA ASP A 30 7.89 8.18 7.96
C ASP A 30 7.18 9.36 8.65
N TYR A 31 6.79 9.18 9.90
CA TYR A 31 6.13 10.19 10.74
C TYR A 31 7.09 10.87 11.73
N SER A 32 8.42 10.72 11.55
CA SER A 32 9.44 11.27 12.45
C SER A 32 9.36 12.79 12.65
N HIS A 33 8.74 13.51 11.71
CA HIS A 33 8.57 14.96 11.74
C HIS A 33 7.36 15.44 12.57
N LEU A 34 6.49 14.55 13.04
CA LEU A 34 5.29 14.90 13.82
C LEU A 34 5.53 14.78 15.33
N PRO A 35 5.00 15.71 16.16
CA PRO A 35 5.09 15.61 17.61
C PRO A 35 4.29 14.39 18.11
N LEU A 36 4.78 13.74 19.18
CA LEU A 36 4.22 12.49 19.73
C LEU A 36 4.28 11.28 18.78
N ASN A 37 5.31 11.23 17.92
CA ASN A 37 5.67 9.99 17.22
C ASN A 37 6.39 9.01 18.17
N ILE A 38 6.13 7.72 17.99
CA ILE A 38 6.82 6.62 18.67
C ILE A 38 7.72 5.96 17.62
N ASN A 39 9.03 6.13 17.76
CA ASN A 39 10.05 5.56 16.86
C ASN A 39 9.86 5.89 15.36
N GLY A 40 9.29 7.06 15.02
CA GLY A 40 9.08 7.47 13.62
C GLY A 40 8.04 6.67 12.80
N ARG A 41 7.49 5.59 13.36
CA ARG A 41 6.59 4.65 12.65
C ARG A 41 5.11 4.80 13.02
N VAL A 42 4.80 5.24 14.24
CA VAL A 42 3.42 5.43 14.71
C VAL A 42 3.27 6.80 15.35
N CYS A 43 2.28 7.58 14.92
CA CYS A 43 1.93 8.87 15.52
C CYS A 43 0.59 8.76 16.29
N LEU A 44 0.52 9.32 17.50
CA LEU A 44 -0.70 9.30 18.33
C LEU A 44 -1.90 9.92 17.62
N LEU A 45 -1.69 11.04 16.90
CA LEU A 45 -2.74 11.77 16.18
C LEU A 45 -3.39 10.90 15.11
N TYR A 46 -2.56 10.23 14.28
CA TYR A 46 -3.06 9.28 13.29
C TYR A 46 -3.71 8.06 13.93
N SER A 47 -3.18 7.58 15.06
CA SER A 47 -3.76 6.43 15.76
C SER A 47 -5.18 6.72 16.27
N LEU A 48 -5.42 7.93 16.78
CA LEU A 48 -6.75 8.38 17.18
C LEU A 48 -7.67 8.53 15.97
N PHE A 49 -7.18 9.12 14.87
CA PHE A 49 -7.94 9.26 13.63
C PHE A 49 -8.40 7.90 13.09
N TRP A 50 -7.48 6.93 12.96
CA TRP A 50 -7.80 5.57 12.53
C TRP A 50 -8.71 4.85 13.52
N GLY A 51 -8.59 5.12 14.82
CA GLY A 51 -9.50 4.60 15.84
C GLY A 51 -10.95 5.07 15.63
N VAL A 52 -11.14 6.39 15.44
CA VAL A 52 -12.47 6.95 15.15
C VAL A 52 -13.01 6.45 13.81
N LEU A 53 -12.16 6.44 12.78
CA LEU A 53 -12.53 5.94 11.46
C LEU A 53 -12.94 4.45 11.51
N GLY A 54 -12.27 3.63 12.31
CA GLY A 54 -12.64 2.24 12.55
C GLY A 54 -14.01 2.08 13.20
N VAL A 55 -14.35 2.94 14.17
CA VAL A 55 -15.69 2.95 14.79
C VAL A 55 -16.76 3.34 13.77
N VAL A 56 -16.51 4.39 12.98
CA VAL A 56 -17.42 4.84 11.89
C VAL A 56 -17.58 3.74 10.85
N TRP A 57 -16.50 3.04 10.48
CA TRP A 57 -16.53 1.94 9.53
C TRP A 57 -17.48 0.84 9.98
N VAL A 58 -17.34 0.37 11.22
CA VAL A 58 -18.16 -0.72 11.75
C VAL A 58 -19.62 -0.29 11.93
N LYS A 59 -19.87 0.91 12.47
CA LYS A 59 -21.22 1.34 12.84
C LYS A 59 -22.03 1.99 11.71
N ALA A 60 -21.39 2.57 10.71
CA ALA A 60 -22.07 3.29 9.63
C ALA A 60 -21.82 2.67 8.26
N VAL A 61 -20.55 2.41 7.91
CA VAL A 61 -20.18 1.97 6.56
C VAL A 61 -20.64 0.53 6.29
N ILE A 62 -20.33 -0.42 7.20
CA ILE A 62 -20.75 -1.82 7.05
C ILE A 62 -22.27 -1.97 6.91
N PRO A 63 -23.13 -1.38 7.77
CA PRO A 63 -24.57 -1.52 7.61
C PRO A 63 -25.10 -0.83 6.35
N LEU A 64 -24.50 0.28 5.92
CA LEU A 64 -24.85 0.91 4.65
C LEU A 64 -24.50 0.01 3.46
N MET A 65 -23.29 -0.55 3.43
CA MET A 65 -22.87 -1.46 2.36
C MET A 65 -23.78 -2.68 2.31
N ARG A 66 -24.13 -3.30 3.45
CA ARG A 66 -25.07 -4.42 3.50
C ARG A 66 -26.41 -4.07 2.85
N LYS A 67 -27.00 -2.92 3.19
CA LYS A 67 -28.25 -2.45 2.56
C LYS A 67 -28.12 -2.28 1.04
N ILE A 68 -26.96 -1.83 0.56
CA ILE A 68 -26.70 -1.68 -0.88
C ILE A 68 -26.60 -3.07 -1.54
N PHE A 69 -25.84 -3.99 -0.95
CA PHE A 69 -25.71 -5.37 -1.44
C PHE A 69 -27.06 -6.10 -1.46
N ASP A 70 -27.88 -5.94 -0.43
CA ASP A 70 -29.20 -6.56 -0.36
C ASP A 70 -30.14 -6.04 -1.48
N ARG A 71 -29.97 -4.78 -1.90
CA ARG A 71 -30.74 -4.14 -2.99
C ARG A 71 -30.21 -4.48 -4.38
N VAL A 72 -28.93 -4.78 -4.49
CA VAL A 72 -28.21 -4.94 -5.76
C VAL A 72 -27.89 -6.43 -5.95
N HIS A 73 -28.84 -7.17 -6.52
CA HIS A 73 -28.57 -8.52 -7.03
C HIS A 73 -27.90 -8.40 -8.40
N LEU A 74 -26.57 -8.48 -8.43
CA LEU A 74 -25.80 -8.49 -9.68
C LEU A 74 -25.74 -9.92 -10.23
N PRO A 75 -26.36 -10.22 -11.39
CA PRO A 75 -26.33 -11.57 -11.96
C PRO A 75 -24.92 -12.07 -12.33
N PHE A 76 -23.91 -11.18 -12.33
CA PHE A 76 -22.52 -11.46 -12.69
C PHE A 76 -21.51 -11.10 -11.60
N GLU A 77 -21.92 -11.06 -10.34
CA GLU A 77 -21.06 -10.73 -9.18
C GLU A 77 -19.70 -11.44 -9.20
N LYS A 78 -19.65 -12.73 -9.55
CA LYS A 78 -18.42 -13.52 -9.62
C LYS A 78 -17.49 -13.05 -10.74
N VAL A 79 -18.04 -12.75 -11.91
CA VAL A 79 -17.24 -12.28 -13.07
C VAL A 79 -16.66 -10.91 -12.76
N ILE A 80 -17.44 -10.04 -12.13
CA ILE A 80 -16.99 -8.70 -11.71
C ILE A 80 -15.85 -8.83 -10.69
N VAL A 81 -16.00 -9.68 -9.67
CA VAL A 81 -14.94 -9.89 -8.67
C VAL A 81 -13.66 -10.43 -9.32
N TRP A 82 -13.74 -11.43 -10.20
CA TRP A 82 -12.58 -11.94 -10.92
C TRP A 82 -11.92 -10.90 -11.82
N ALA A 83 -12.71 -10.07 -12.51
CA ALA A 83 -12.19 -8.96 -13.31
C ALA A 83 -11.47 -7.93 -12.43
N PHE A 84 -12.03 -7.58 -11.27
CA PHE A 84 -11.38 -6.69 -10.30
C PHE A 84 -10.10 -7.29 -9.72
N ILE A 85 -10.07 -8.59 -9.42
CA ILE A 85 -8.86 -9.28 -8.96
C ILE A 85 -7.78 -9.23 -10.04
N ALA A 86 -8.12 -9.57 -11.29
CA ALA A 86 -7.18 -9.53 -12.40
C ALA A 86 -6.62 -8.10 -12.62
N PHE A 87 -7.50 -7.09 -12.56
CA PHE A 87 -7.11 -5.69 -12.64
C PHE A 87 -6.19 -5.28 -11.49
N PHE A 88 -6.51 -5.68 -10.25
CA PHE A 88 -5.70 -5.37 -9.07
C PHE A 88 -4.33 -6.04 -9.11
N VAL A 89 -4.25 -7.29 -9.57
CA VAL A 89 -2.97 -7.98 -9.78
C VAL A 89 -2.12 -7.25 -10.83
N PHE A 90 -2.73 -6.80 -11.92
CA PHE A 90 -2.05 -6.01 -12.94
C PHE A 90 -1.55 -4.67 -12.39
N ASP A 91 -2.39 -3.96 -11.63
CA ASP A 91 -2.03 -2.69 -10.99
C ASP A 91 -0.87 -2.84 -9.99
N CYS A 92 -0.90 -3.90 -9.16
CA CYS A 92 0.21 -4.25 -8.28
C CYS A 92 1.50 -4.56 -9.04
N ALA A 93 1.42 -5.32 -10.14
CA ALA A 93 2.58 -5.67 -10.95
C ALA A 93 3.18 -4.42 -11.65
N LEU A 94 2.32 -3.53 -12.15
CA LEU A 94 2.73 -2.26 -12.73
C LEU A 94 3.41 -1.37 -11.68
N SER A 95 2.83 -1.26 -10.49
CA SER A 95 3.40 -0.49 -9.38
C SER A 95 4.76 -1.05 -8.93
N ALA A 96 4.88 -2.38 -8.81
CA ALA A 96 6.14 -3.03 -8.45
C ALA A 96 7.23 -2.81 -9.51
N SER A 97 6.88 -2.93 -10.80
CA SER A 97 7.84 -2.71 -11.90
C SER A 97 8.29 -1.25 -11.98
N ALA A 98 7.40 -0.28 -11.77
CA ALA A 98 7.77 1.13 -11.68
C ALA A 98 8.72 1.41 -10.50
N ALA A 99 8.47 0.81 -9.33
CA ALA A 99 9.33 0.96 -8.15
C ALA A 99 10.71 0.31 -8.34
N LEU A 100 10.79 -0.89 -8.94
CA LEU A 100 12.07 -1.52 -9.29
C LEU A 100 12.85 -0.68 -10.29
N ARG A 101 12.18 -0.15 -11.32
CA ARG A 101 12.80 0.71 -12.32
C ARG A 101 13.39 1.99 -11.69
N MET A 102 12.68 2.60 -10.74
CA MET A 102 13.20 3.73 -9.97
C MET A 102 14.47 3.38 -9.20
N ASN A 103 14.55 2.19 -8.59
CA ASN A 103 15.77 1.71 -7.92
C ASN A 103 16.92 1.45 -8.92
N GLU A 104 16.65 0.88 -10.09
CA GLU A 104 17.63 0.69 -11.16
C GLU A 104 18.17 2.02 -11.70
N ARG A 105 17.30 3.02 -11.87
CA ARG A 105 17.70 4.39 -12.24
C ARG A 105 18.61 5.02 -11.19
N ALA A 106 18.32 4.83 -9.90
CA ALA A 106 19.17 5.29 -8.81
C ALA A 106 20.57 4.63 -8.82
N GLN A 107 20.68 3.41 -9.36
CA GLN A 107 21.96 2.70 -9.57
C GLN A 107 22.63 3.01 -10.92
N GLY A 108 22.05 3.90 -11.75
CA GLY A 108 22.61 4.31 -13.04
C GLY A 108 22.37 3.32 -14.19
N ILE A 109 21.46 2.36 -14.04
CA ILE A 109 21.15 1.36 -15.08
C ILE A 109 20.15 1.96 -16.08
N ALA A 110 20.56 2.07 -17.34
CA ALA A 110 19.72 2.56 -18.43
C ALA A 110 18.70 1.50 -18.90
N ALA A 111 17.54 1.94 -19.40
CA ALA A 111 16.49 1.05 -19.87
C ALA A 111 16.99 0.16 -21.04
N SER A 112 16.87 -1.15 -20.86
CA SER A 112 17.21 -2.17 -21.84
C SER A 112 16.01 -2.52 -22.74
N ASN A 113 14.78 -2.44 -22.20
CA ASN A 113 13.57 -2.92 -22.87
C ASN A 113 12.53 -1.84 -23.16
N LYS A 114 11.63 -2.11 -24.12
CA LYS A 114 10.49 -1.22 -24.45
C LYS A 114 9.55 -0.99 -23.26
N VAL A 115 9.41 -1.98 -22.39
CA VAL A 115 8.60 -1.86 -21.15
C VAL A 115 9.26 -0.89 -20.17
N GLU A 116 10.58 -0.97 -19.99
CA GLU A 116 11.33 -0.05 -19.12
C GLU A 116 11.31 1.39 -19.67
N GLN A 117 11.41 1.57 -21.00
CA GLN A 117 11.26 2.88 -21.64
C GLN A 117 9.83 3.45 -21.46
N PHE A 118 8.82 2.60 -21.51
CA PHE A 118 7.44 2.99 -21.20
C PHE A 118 7.32 3.44 -19.74
N LEU A 119 7.89 2.67 -18.80
CA LEU A 119 7.92 3.05 -17.38
C LEU A 119 8.67 4.37 -17.17
N ASP A 120 9.78 4.60 -17.87
CA ASP A 120 10.54 5.86 -17.81
C ASP A 120 9.74 7.06 -18.31
N THR A 121 8.92 6.86 -19.34
CA THR A 121 8.11 7.94 -19.94
C THR A 121 6.89 8.28 -19.09
N TYR A 122 6.16 7.26 -18.60
CA TYR A 122 4.89 7.47 -17.90
C TYR A 122 5.03 7.62 -16.37
N TYR A 123 6.09 7.05 -15.79
CA TYR A 123 6.43 7.08 -14.36
C TYR A 123 7.86 7.60 -14.14
N PRO A 124 8.13 8.88 -14.47
CA PRO A 124 9.40 9.54 -14.18
C PRO A 124 9.59 9.75 -12.67
N ASP A 125 10.83 9.95 -12.24
CA ASP A 125 11.19 10.08 -10.81
C ASP A 125 10.43 11.22 -10.11
N ASP A 126 10.16 12.33 -10.78
CA ASP A 126 9.37 13.44 -10.21
C ASP A 126 7.96 13.01 -9.81
N LYS A 127 7.31 12.22 -10.67
CA LYS A 127 5.96 11.69 -10.39
C LYS A 127 6.03 10.64 -9.28
N MET A 128 7.03 9.76 -9.33
CA MET A 128 7.22 8.73 -8.30
C MET A 128 7.45 9.36 -6.93
N ASN A 129 8.27 10.42 -6.83
CA ASN A 129 8.52 11.15 -5.59
C ASN A 129 7.26 11.85 -5.03
N GLN A 130 6.34 12.28 -5.89
CA GLN A 130 5.04 12.81 -5.46
C GLN A 130 4.11 11.70 -4.95
N ILE A 131 4.07 10.55 -5.63
CA ILE A 131 3.24 9.40 -5.26
C ILE A 131 3.74 8.77 -3.95
N TYR A 132 5.05 8.62 -3.79
CA TYR A 132 5.71 8.07 -2.61
C TYR A 132 6.24 9.17 -1.67
N ALA A 133 5.51 10.29 -1.57
CA ALA A 133 5.85 11.35 -0.62
C ALA A 133 5.93 10.78 0.81
N ASN A 134 7.00 11.13 1.55
CA ASN A 134 7.35 10.61 2.88
C ASN A 134 7.84 9.15 2.93
N SER A 135 8.35 8.60 1.83
CA SER A 135 9.21 7.40 1.88
C SER A 135 10.67 7.79 2.04
N ARG A 136 11.41 7.10 2.92
CA ARG A 136 12.87 7.22 3.05
C ARG A 136 13.57 5.95 2.57
N PRO A 137 14.83 6.03 2.10
CA PRO A 137 15.64 4.83 1.87
C PRO A 137 15.74 4.00 3.16
N ALA A 138 15.64 2.67 3.03
CA ALA A 138 15.97 1.74 4.08
C ALA A 138 17.50 1.72 4.23
N GLU A 139 17.98 1.85 5.47
CA GLU A 139 19.40 1.84 5.84
C GLU A 139 19.88 0.41 6.13
#